data_AF-A0A2I0HFD2-F1
#
_entry.id   AF-A0A2I0HFD2-F1
#
_cell.length_a   1.000
_cell.length_b   1.000
_cell.length_c   1.000
_cell.angle_alpha   90.00
_cell.angle_beta   90.00
_cell.angle_gamma   90.00
#
_symmetry.space_group_name_H-M   'P 1'
#
loop_
_entity.id
_entity.type
_entity.pdbx_description
1 polymer ?
#
loop_
_entity_poly.entity_id
_entity_poly.type
_entity_poly.pdbx_seq_one_letter_code
_entity_poly.pdbx_strand_id
1 'polypeptide(L)'
;MPVEEFLAIDVKPGWKKGTKLTFPEKGSEQPGRIAADLIFIIDEKPHKTFTREGNDLVVTQKISLAEALTGYTVRLTTLDGRSLTIPINNVIHPNYEEVVPRE
;
A
#
# COMPACT_ATOMS: atom_id res chain seq x y z
N MET A 1 -12.87 33.67 16.42
CA MET A 1 -13.49 32.34 16.26
C MET A 1 -12.50 31.48 15.49
N PRO A 2 -12.24 30.22 15.87
CA PRO A 2 -11.45 29.35 15.01
C PRO A 2 -12.18 29.22 13.66
N VAL A 3 -11.47 29.51 12.57
CA VAL A 3 -11.98 29.34 11.22
C VAL A 3 -11.65 27.90 10.83
N GLU A 4 -12.67 27.09 10.56
CA GLU A 4 -12.51 25.74 10.02
C GLU A 4 -12.69 25.80 8.50
N GLU A 5 -11.77 25.16 7.77
CA GLU A 5 -11.81 25.04 6.33
C GLU A 5 -11.66 23.57 5.93
N PHE A 6 -12.43 23.12 4.93
CA PHE A 6 -12.34 21.77 4.40
C PHE A 6 -11.45 21.75 3.16
N LEU A 7 -10.37 20.95 3.20
CA LEU A 7 -9.47 20.74 2.07
C LEU A 7 -9.70 19.35 1.48
N ALA A 8 -10.19 19.30 0.24
CA ALA A 8 -10.39 18.05 -0.47
C ALA A 8 -9.07 17.54 -1.06
N ILE A 9 -8.71 16.29 -0.75
CA ILE A 9 -7.55 15.60 -1.32
C ILE A 9 -8.05 14.42 -2.13
N ASP A 10 -7.82 14.47 -3.44
CA ASP A 10 -8.09 13.36 -4.35
C ASP A 10 -6.85 12.47 -4.49
N VAL A 11 -6.84 11.36 -3.74
CA VAL A 11 -5.71 10.43 -3.70
C VAL A 11 -5.61 9.67 -5.02
N LYS A 12 -4.50 9.87 -5.74
CA LYS A 12 -4.30 9.21 -7.04
C LYS A 12 -3.73 7.80 -6.88
N PRO A 13 -4.12 6.86 -7.77
CA PRO A 13 -3.55 5.53 -7.81
C PRO A 13 -2.02 5.56 -7.89
N GLY A 14 -1.37 4.69 -7.12
CA GLY A 14 0.08 4.49 -7.17
C GLY A 14 0.92 5.50 -6.37
N TRP A 15 0.32 6.54 -5.77
CA TRP A 15 1.05 7.43 -4.87
C TRP A 15 1.79 6.65 -3.80
N LYS A 16 3.05 7.05 -3.58
CA LYS A 16 3.96 6.38 -2.65
C LYS A 16 3.99 7.15 -1.33
N LYS A 17 4.33 6.45 -0.25
CA LYS A 17 4.73 7.09 1.01
C LYS A 17 5.73 8.22 0.73
N GLY A 18 5.47 9.39 1.33
CA GLY A 18 6.29 10.59 1.17
C GLY A 18 5.83 11.55 0.08
N THR A 19 4.84 11.19 -0.75
CA THR A 19 4.25 12.13 -1.73
C THR A 19 3.69 13.35 -1.00
N LYS A 20 4.09 14.55 -1.45
CA LYS A 20 3.72 15.82 -0.80
C LYS A 20 2.62 16.53 -1.58
N LEU A 21 1.59 17.00 -0.86
CA LEU A 21 0.57 17.90 -1.39
C LEU A 21 0.66 19.23 -0.65
N THR A 22 0.92 20.30 -1.39
CA THR A 22 1.06 21.65 -0.82
C THR A 22 -0.22 22.45 -1.07
N PHE A 23 -0.78 22.98 0.00
CA PHE A 23 -1.85 23.97 -0.01
C PHE A 23 -1.25 25.32 0.40
N PRO A 24 -1.01 26.22 -0.57
CA PRO A 24 -0.31 27.47 -0.30
C PRO A 24 -1.13 28.36 0.63
N GLU A 25 -0.46 29.01 1.59
CA GLU A 25 -1.07 29.98 2.51
C GLU A 25 -2.22 29.42 3.37
N LYS A 26 -2.30 28.09 3.54
CA LYS A 26 -3.32 27.40 4.37
C LYS A 26 -2.81 26.95 5.75
N GLY A 27 -1.61 27.36 6.12
CA GLY A 27 -0.96 27.08 7.39
C GLY A 27 -1.26 28.15 8.44
N SER A 28 -0.38 28.26 9.44
CA SER A 28 -0.54 29.24 10.52
C SER A 28 -0.46 30.68 10.00
N GLU A 29 -1.43 31.50 10.44
CA GLU A 29 -1.52 32.93 10.12
C GLU A 29 -1.02 33.80 11.28
N GLN A 30 -0.36 34.93 10.97
CA GLN A 30 0.03 35.95 11.94
C GLN A 30 -0.27 37.36 11.37
N PRO A 31 -0.69 38.33 12.21
CA PRO A 31 -0.96 39.69 11.74
C PRO A 31 0.25 40.31 11.02
N GLY A 32 0.03 40.83 9.81
CA GLY A 32 1.07 41.47 9.01
C GLY A 32 2.05 40.52 8.32
N ARG A 33 1.77 39.20 8.30
CA ARG A 33 2.55 38.21 7.54
C ARG A 33 1.65 37.37 6.64
N ILE A 34 2.21 36.91 5.52
CA ILE A 34 1.58 35.91 4.67
C ILE A 34 1.49 34.59 5.45
N ALA A 35 0.37 33.88 5.33
CA ALA A 35 0.18 32.60 5.99
C ALA A 35 1.17 31.55 5.47
N ALA A 36 1.56 30.60 6.33
CA ALA A 36 2.44 29.51 5.92
C ALA A 36 1.73 28.53 4.97
N ASP A 37 2.49 27.65 4.29
CA ASP A 37 1.91 26.57 3.50
C ASP A 37 1.53 25.38 4.39
N LEU A 38 0.43 24.70 4.04
CA LEU A 38 0.06 23.43 4.64
C LEU A 38 0.49 22.28 3.72
N ILE A 39 1.36 21.40 4.22
CA ILE A 39 1.90 20.28 3.44
C ILE A 39 1.36 18.98 4.02
N PHE A 40 0.56 18.26 3.23
CA PHE A 40 0.18 16.88 3.53
C PHE A 40 1.23 15.93 2.96
N ILE A 41 1.60 14.93 3.75
CA ILE A 41 2.50 13.87 3.32
C ILE A 41 1.71 12.56 3.34
N ILE A 42 1.66 11.90 2.19
CA ILE A 42 1.02 10.58 2.09
C ILE A 42 1.82 9.57 2.90
N ASP A 43 1.11 8.80 3.71
CA ASP A 43 1.65 7.65 4.43
C ASP A 43 0.84 6.40 4.13
N GLU A 44 1.48 5.25 4.27
CA GLU A 44 0.90 3.94 3.98
C GLU A 44 0.58 3.23 5.30
N LYS A 45 -0.70 2.92 5.51
CA LYS A 45 -1.12 2.13 6.68
C LYS A 45 -0.76 0.66 6.46
N PRO A 46 -0.21 -0.05 7.46
CA PRO A 46 0.04 -1.48 7.35
C PRO A 46 -1.22 -2.24 6.97
N HIS A 47 -1.12 -3.08 5.94
CA HIS A 47 -2.19 -3.97 5.52
C HIS A 47 -2.02 -5.35 6.16
N LYS A 48 -3.13 -6.04 6.44
CA LYS A 48 -3.10 -7.35 7.14
C LYS A 48 -2.45 -8.46 6.30
N THR A 49 -2.56 -8.35 4.99
CA THR A 49 -2.16 -9.41 4.03
C THR A 49 -0.97 -8.99 3.17
N PHE A 50 -0.86 -7.70 2.86
CA PHE A 50 0.04 -7.21 1.82
C PHE A 50 1.08 -6.29 2.43
N THR A 51 2.32 -6.43 1.97
CA THR A 51 3.36 -5.44 2.18
C THR A 51 3.71 -4.85 0.82
N ARG A 52 3.70 -3.53 0.69
CA ARG A 52 4.07 -2.87 -0.55
C ARG A 52 5.59 -2.75 -0.63
N GLU A 53 6.17 -3.19 -1.72
CA GLU A 53 7.58 -2.97 -2.05
C GLU A 53 7.68 -2.27 -3.40
N GLY A 54 7.93 -0.95 -3.37
CA GLY A 54 7.94 -0.14 -4.58
C GLY A 54 6.57 -0.10 -5.27
N ASN A 55 6.45 -0.83 -6.38
CA ASN A 55 5.19 -0.94 -7.15
C ASN A 55 4.55 -2.33 -7.03
N ASP A 56 5.14 -3.23 -6.26
CA ASP A 56 4.71 -4.61 -6.13
C ASP A 56 4.07 -4.85 -4.75
N LEU A 57 3.25 -5.90 -4.67
CA LEU A 57 2.63 -6.37 -3.44
C LEU A 57 3.23 -7.72 -3.04
N VAL A 58 3.85 -7.77 -1.86
CA VAL A 58 4.45 -8.96 -1.29
C VAL A 58 3.51 -9.59 -0.28
N VAL A 59 3.40 -10.92 -0.32
CA VAL A 59 2.61 -11.71 0.63
C VAL A 59 3.43 -12.91 1.08
N THR A 60 3.56 -13.08 2.40
CA THR A 60 4.19 -14.28 2.98
C THR A 60 3.13 -15.32 3.34
N GLN A 61 3.17 -16.46 2.69
CA GLN A 61 2.29 -17.59 2.99
C GLN A 61 2.97 -18.58 3.93
N LYS A 62 2.28 -18.95 5.01
CA LYS A 62 2.71 -20.03 5.89
C LYS A 62 2.08 -21.32 5.41
N ILE A 63 2.91 -22.27 5.02
CA ILE A 63 2.49 -23.59 4.56
C ILE A 63 3.16 -24.68 5.39
N SER A 64 2.55 -25.86 5.41
CA SER A 64 3.14 -27.06 6.00
C SER A 64 4.25 -27.62 5.11
N LEU A 65 5.15 -28.41 5.70
CA LEU A 65 6.16 -29.15 4.94
C LEU A 65 5.52 -30.14 3.95
N ALA A 66 4.37 -30.73 4.29
CA ALA A 66 3.66 -31.62 3.39
C ALA A 66 3.22 -30.87 2.12
N GLU A 67 2.52 -29.73 2.27
CA GLU A 67 2.14 -28.87 1.13
C GLU A 67 3.35 -28.42 0.32
N ALA A 68 4.45 -28.06 0.97
CA ALA A 68 5.68 -27.66 0.31
C ALA A 68 6.28 -28.76 -0.59
N LEU A 69 6.13 -30.04 -0.19
CA LEU A 69 6.70 -31.19 -0.91
C LEU A 69 5.73 -31.81 -1.92
N THR A 70 4.41 -31.73 -1.68
CA THR A 70 3.38 -32.40 -2.50
C THR A 70 2.61 -31.45 -3.41
N GLY A 71 2.89 -30.15 -3.36
CA GLY A 71 2.19 -29.11 -4.09
C GLY A 71 1.23 -28.31 -3.21
N TYR A 72 1.07 -27.04 -3.55
CA TYR A 72 0.26 -26.07 -2.81
C TYR A 72 -0.50 -25.18 -3.78
N THR A 73 -1.70 -24.75 -3.42
CA THR A 73 -2.46 -23.76 -4.20
C THR A 73 -2.69 -22.52 -3.36
N VAL A 74 -2.04 -21.42 -3.72
CA VAL A 74 -2.26 -20.13 -3.08
C VAL A 74 -3.65 -19.63 -3.46
N ARG A 75 -4.45 -19.25 -2.48
CA ARG A 75 -5.74 -18.58 -2.67
C ARG A 75 -5.68 -17.23 -2.00
N LEU A 76 -5.90 -16.17 -2.78
CA LEU A 76 -5.70 -14.81 -2.33
C LEU A 76 -6.80 -13.91 -2.87
N THR A 77 -7.30 -13.00 -2.05
CA THR A 77 -8.14 -11.88 -2.50
C THR A 77 -7.26 -10.66 -2.74
N THR A 78 -7.30 -10.12 -3.96
CA THR A 78 -6.56 -8.92 -4.36
C THR A 78 -7.16 -7.65 -3.75
N LEU A 79 -6.46 -6.52 -3.84
CA LEU A 79 -6.94 -5.23 -3.32
C LEU A 79 -8.23 -4.75 -4.01
N ASP A 80 -8.45 -5.15 -5.27
CA ASP A 80 -9.68 -4.85 -6.02
C ASP A 80 -10.77 -5.94 -5.85
N GLY A 81 -10.56 -6.92 -4.96
CA GLY A 81 -11.57 -7.89 -4.54
C GLY A 81 -11.68 -9.13 -5.42
N ARG A 82 -10.82 -9.30 -6.43
CA ARG A 82 -10.76 -10.54 -7.24
C ARG A 82 -10.16 -11.68 -6.43
N SER A 83 -10.56 -12.91 -6.75
CA SER A 83 -9.98 -14.12 -6.18
C SER A 83 -8.94 -14.70 -7.13
N LEU A 84 -7.68 -14.74 -6.70
CA LEU A 84 -6.58 -15.40 -7.39
C LEU A 84 -6.40 -16.80 -6.84
N THR A 85 -6.20 -17.76 -7.75
CA THR A 85 -5.87 -19.16 -7.44
C THR A 85 -4.62 -19.53 -8.21
N ILE A 86 -3.51 -19.70 -7.49
CA ILE A 86 -2.18 -19.88 -8.08
C ILE A 86 -1.66 -21.27 -7.67
N PRO A 87 -1.68 -22.26 -8.57
CA PRO A 87 -1.15 -23.59 -8.29
C PRO A 87 0.38 -23.58 -8.37
N ILE A 88 1.04 -24.05 -7.30
CA ILE A 88 2.48 -24.27 -7.23
C ILE A 88 2.72 -25.77 -7.23
N ASN A 89 3.24 -26.27 -8.34
CA ASN A 89 3.45 -27.71 -8.57
C ASN A 89 4.90 -28.16 -8.32
N ASN A 90 5.79 -27.22 -8.01
CA ASN A 90 7.20 -27.49 -7.69
C ASN A 90 7.39 -27.65 -6.18
N VAL A 91 8.52 -28.24 -5.79
CA VAL A 91 8.93 -28.28 -4.38
C VAL A 91 9.25 -26.87 -3.90
N ILE A 92 8.59 -26.45 -2.82
CA ILE A 92 8.77 -25.13 -2.20
C ILE A 92 9.85 -25.24 -1.13
N HIS A 93 10.96 -24.53 -1.33
CA HIS A 93 12.03 -24.38 -0.33
C HIS A 93 11.85 -23.06 0.47
N PRO A 94 12.52 -22.87 1.61
CA PRO A 94 12.29 -21.70 2.48
C PRO A 94 12.45 -20.32 1.82
N ASN A 95 13.30 -20.21 0.80
CA ASN A 95 13.53 -18.97 0.04
C ASN A 95 12.80 -18.93 -1.31
N TYR A 96 11.74 -19.74 -1.47
CA TYR A 96 11.00 -19.80 -2.73
C TYR A 96 10.14 -18.55 -2.87
N GLU A 97 10.15 -17.96 -4.07
CA GLU A 97 9.32 -16.82 -4.44
C GLU A 97 8.55 -17.17 -5.72
N GLU A 98 7.25 -16.89 -5.71
CA GLU A 98 6.40 -16.98 -6.90
C GLU A 98 6.02 -15.56 -7.34
N VAL A 99 6.37 -15.19 -8.56
CA VAL A 99 5.98 -13.89 -9.13
C VAL A 99 4.72 -14.08 -9.97
N VAL A 100 3.63 -13.42 -9.58
CA VAL A 100 2.41 -13.36 -10.37
C VAL A 100 2.43 -12.04 -11.15
N PRO A 101 2.70 -12.08 -12.47
CA PRO A 101 2.85 -10.84 -13.22
C PRO A 101 1.51 -10.12 -13.37
N ARG A 102 1.55 -8.78 -13.30
CA ARG A 102 0.40 -7.88 -13.47
C ARG A 102 -0.65 -7.98 -12.35
N GLU A 103 -0.25 -8.46 -11.18
CA GLU A 103 -1.03 -8.42 -9.94
C GLU A 103 -0.33 -7.57 -8.87
#